data_AF-A0A3S0F4F0-F1
#
_entry.id   AF-A0A3S0F4F0-F1
#
_cell.length_a   1.000
_cell.length_b   1.000
_cell.length_c   1.000
_cell.angle_alpha   90.00
_cell.angle_beta   90.00
_cell.angle_gamma   90.00
#
_symmetry.space_group_name_H-M   'P 1'
#
loop_
_entity.id
_entity.type
_entity.pdbx_description
1 polymer ?
#
loop_
_entity_poly.entity_id
_entity_poly.type
_entity_poly.pdbx_seq_one_letter_code
_entity_poly.pdbx_strand_id
1 'polypeptide(L)'
;MGIEQGIAAAEKVIPLIEKAGVSSADIPLADEVIAQLTAIKKSLSSVPSGAVGPHIKVPEGFPTYISNDSRLGVLPGQDAMSWESYAAHFKQDPVVGLIRDSGPQSVNRISSTTMGPGFKLDGNLRIDGSPESPVSIGNHFIQRLPVSISAGSKLGDNVVLGSRVDRLAPEITIHPSVSLGNGTRLLGGNIKLFEATVGPGVIIKEGAQVYMSALGKGSQIGERSYVSGASTGSYAHIGADAQVLASQVGKQAEIGEGAIASNSTLGDRAEIGAGAKVTYSKLGPDVRIAPGRVVSGEHHQVFHAPATDPRQFANWSLPPAPHW
;
A
#
# COMPACT_ATOMS: atom_id res chain seq x y z
N MET A 1 0.71 -10.87 -36.09
CA MET A 1 1.93 -11.72 -36.15
C MET A 1 2.05 -12.75 -35.00
N GLY A 2 1.22 -12.73 -33.95
CA GLY A 2 1.41 -13.61 -32.76
C GLY A 2 0.88 -15.04 -32.84
N ILE A 3 -0.18 -15.32 -33.60
CA ILE A 3 -0.82 -16.66 -33.60
C ILE A 3 0.00 -17.70 -34.37
N GLU A 4 0.51 -17.34 -35.55
CA GLU A 4 1.32 -18.25 -36.38
C GLU A 4 2.64 -18.63 -35.69
N GLN A 5 3.25 -17.72 -34.94
CA GLN A 5 4.46 -17.99 -34.15
C GLN A 5 4.19 -18.93 -32.97
N GLY A 6 3.03 -18.80 -32.31
CA GLY A 6 2.60 -19.71 -31.25
C GLY A 6 2.33 -21.13 -31.76
N ILE A 7 1.69 -21.25 -32.92
CA ILE A 7 1.46 -22.55 -33.58
C ILE A 7 2.81 -23.19 -33.97
N ALA A 8 3.73 -22.43 -34.59
CA ALA A 8 5.04 -22.94 -34.99
C ALA A 8 5.92 -23.38 -33.80
N ALA A 9 5.79 -22.72 -32.64
CA ALA A 9 6.49 -23.13 -31.42
C ALA A 9 5.91 -24.44 -30.83
N ALA A 10 4.58 -24.56 -30.76
CA ALA A 10 3.92 -25.78 -30.29
C ALA A 10 4.24 -26.98 -31.20
N GLU A 11 4.30 -26.78 -32.51
CA GLU A 11 4.66 -27.81 -33.49
C GLU A 11 6.09 -28.32 -33.38
N LYS A 12 7.00 -27.52 -32.82
CA LYS A 12 8.39 -27.94 -32.56
C LYS A 12 8.56 -28.67 -31.24
N VAL A 13 7.76 -28.34 -30.23
CA VAL A 13 7.94 -28.87 -28.86
C VAL A 13 7.28 -30.23 -28.69
N ILE A 14 6.10 -30.47 -29.26
CA ILE A 14 5.36 -31.74 -29.12
C ILE A 14 6.20 -32.97 -29.56
N PRO A 15 6.83 -32.98 -30.75
CA PRO A 15 7.61 -34.14 -31.20
C PRO A 15 8.87 -34.39 -30.37
N LEU A 16 9.42 -33.36 -29.72
CA LEU A 16 10.61 -33.48 -28.85
C LEU A 16 10.25 -34.17 -27.54
N ILE A 17 9.06 -33.89 -27.00
CA ILE A 17 8.54 -34.54 -25.79
C ILE A 17 8.24 -36.01 -26.09
N GLU A 18 7.58 -36.30 -27.22
CA GLU A 18 7.26 -37.67 -27.65
C GLU A 18 8.51 -38.51 -27.93
N LYS A 19 9.53 -37.93 -28.60
CA LYS A 19 10.79 -38.61 -28.92
C LYS A 19 11.68 -38.86 -27.71
N ALA A 20 11.55 -38.04 -26.66
CA ALA A 20 12.30 -38.21 -25.42
C ALA A 20 11.83 -39.41 -24.58
N GLY A 21 10.74 -40.10 -24.98
CA GLY A 21 10.24 -41.30 -24.30
C GLY A 21 9.85 -41.06 -22.84
N VAL A 22 9.52 -39.81 -22.50
CA VAL A 22 9.17 -39.41 -21.13
C VAL A 22 7.82 -40.05 -20.81
N SER A 23 7.87 -41.08 -19.98
CA SER A 23 6.69 -41.76 -19.44
C SER A 23 5.99 -40.83 -18.45
N SER A 24 4.66 -40.91 -18.37
CA SER A 24 3.84 -40.19 -17.38
C SER A 24 4.21 -40.48 -15.92
N ALA A 25 5.05 -41.50 -15.68
CA ALA A 25 5.64 -41.79 -14.39
C ALA A 25 6.74 -40.79 -13.94
N ASP A 26 7.43 -40.14 -14.88
CA ASP A 26 8.62 -39.31 -14.58
C ASP A 26 8.28 -37.82 -14.41
N ILE A 27 7.15 -37.37 -14.96
CA ILE A 27 6.64 -36.01 -14.81
C ILE A 27 5.11 -36.08 -14.68
N PRO A 28 4.53 -35.89 -13.47
CA PRO A 28 3.09 -36.01 -13.21
C PRO A 28 2.16 -35.06 -13.99
N LEU A 29 2.70 -34.24 -14.91
CA LEU A 29 2.00 -33.21 -15.66
C LEU A 29 2.26 -33.28 -17.17
N ALA A 30 3.05 -34.25 -17.67
CA ALA A 30 3.40 -34.30 -19.10
C ALA A 30 2.17 -34.47 -20.00
N ASP A 31 1.27 -35.39 -19.63
CA ASP A 31 0.02 -35.63 -20.37
C ASP A 31 -0.92 -34.41 -20.31
N GLU A 32 -0.94 -33.70 -19.19
CA GLU A 32 -1.75 -32.50 -19.02
C GLU A 32 -1.21 -31.33 -19.86
N VAL A 33 0.11 -31.15 -19.90
CA VAL A 33 0.76 -30.12 -20.73
C VAL A 33 0.54 -30.40 -22.22
N ILE A 34 0.66 -31.67 -22.64
CA ILE A 34 0.38 -32.06 -24.03
C ILE A 34 -1.10 -31.83 -24.37
N ALA A 35 -2.02 -32.18 -23.47
CA ALA A 35 -3.45 -31.92 -23.65
C ALA A 35 -3.76 -30.42 -23.77
N GLN A 36 -3.15 -29.59 -22.92
CA GLN A 36 -3.30 -28.14 -22.94
C GLN A 36 -2.74 -27.52 -24.24
N LEU A 37 -1.54 -27.91 -24.67
CA LEU A 37 -0.94 -27.43 -25.92
C LEU A 37 -1.76 -27.85 -27.15
N THR A 38 -2.31 -29.07 -27.14
CA THR A 38 -3.18 -29.57 -28.20
C THR A 38 -4.51 -28.80 -28.25
N ALA A 39 -5.09 -28.49 -27.09
CA ALA A 39 -6.31 -27.68 -26.99
C ALA A 39 -6.09 -26.22 -27.46
N ILE A 40 -4.93 -25.65 -27.15
CA ILE A 40 -4.50 -24.32 -27.63
C ILE A 40 -4.35 -24.35 -29.16
N LYS A 41 -3.64 -25.34 -29.71
CA LYS A 41 -3.47 -25.49 -31.16
C LYS A 41 -4.82 -25.58 -31.87
N LYS A 42 -5.73 -26.43 -31.38
CA LYS A 42 -7.07 -26.62 -31.94
C LYS A 42 -7.87 -25.31 -31.94
N SER A 43 -7.89 -24.62 -30.80
CA SER A 43 -8.58 -23.33 -30.65
C SER A 43 -8.01 -22.26 -31.59
N LEU A 44 -6.68 -22.17 -31.71
CA LEU A 44 -6.02 -21.21 -32.60
C LEU A 44 -6.23 -21.53 -34.08
N SER A 45 -6.26 -22.81 -34.45
CA SER A 45 -6.52 -23.24 -35.84
C SER A 45 -7.96 -23.04 -36.30
N SER A 46 -8.91 -22.86 -35.38
CA SER A 46 -10.31 -22.52 -35.70
C SER A 46 -10.57 -21.03 -35.95
N VAL A 47 -9.56 -20.17 -35.79
CA VAL A 47 -9.68 -18.73 -36.05
C VAL A 47 -9.43 -18.45 -37.54
N PRO A 48 -10.40 -17.89 -38.30
CA PRO A 48 -10.20 -17.57 -39.72
C PRO A 48 -9.05 -16.58 -39.90
N SER A 49 -8.16 -16.83 -40.88
CA SER A 49 -7.11 -15.88 -41.21
C SER A 49 -7.75 -14.56 -41.69
N GLY A 50 -7.51 -13.47 -40.94
CA GLY A 50 -8.10 -12.16 -41.20
C GLY A 50 -9.07 -11.64 -40.13
N ALA A 51 -9.50 -12.45 -39.16
CA ALA A 51 -10.32 -12.00 -38.04
C ALA A 51 -9.48 -11.40 -36.89
N VAL A 52 -8.77 -10.30 -37.15
CA VAL A 52 -8.07 -9.54 -36.10
C VAL A 52 -8.71 -8.16 -35.96
N GLY A 53 -9.81 -8.11 -35.20
CA GLY A 53 -10.35 -6.89 -34.61
C GLY A 53 -9.89 -6.77 -33.14
N PRO A 54 -9.94 -5.56 -32.54
CA PRO A 54 -9.26 -5.24 -31.27
C PRO A 54 -9.84 -5.87 -30.00
N HIS A 55 -10.79 -6.81 -30.10
CA HIS A 55 -11.44 -7.43 -28.95
C HIS A 55 -11.50 -8.95 -29.10
N ILE A 56 -10.41 -9.62 -28.72
CA ILE A 56 -10.46 -11.05 -28.42
C ILE A 56 -10.90 -11.18 -26.95
N LYS A 57 -12.05 -11.81 -26.70
CA LYS A 57 -12.43 -12.24 -25.35
C LYS A 57 -11.53 -13.41 -24.95
N VAL A 58 -10.78 -13.24 -23.87
CA VAL A 58 -10.06 -14.35 -23.23
C VAL A 58 -11.10 -15.24 -22.52
N PRO A 59 -11.04 -16.58 -22.65
CA PRO A 59 -11.95 -17.47 -21.92
C PRO A 59 -11.80 -17.34 -20.40
N GLU A 60 -12.88 -17.55 -19.66
CA GLU A 60 -12.85 -17.61 -18.19
C GLU A 60 -11.85 -18.67 -17.71
N GLY A 61 -10.96 -18.31 -16.78
CA GLY A 61 -9.98 -19.21 -16.17
C GLY A 61 -8.52 -19.07 -16.59
N PHE A 62 -8.18 -18.14 -17.51
CA PHE A 62 -6.78 -17.91 -17.93
C PHE A 62 -6.11 -16.73 -17.21
N PRO A 63 -4.86 -16.87 -16.72
CA PRO A 63 -4.11 -15.75 -16.15
C PRO A 63 -3.77 -14.71 -17.24
N THR A 64 -4.00 -13.43 -16.93
CA THR A 64 -3.64 -12.31 -17.82
C THR A 64 -2.27 -11.77 -17.44
N TYR A 65 -1.33 -11.76 -18.40
CA TYR A 65 0.03 -11.22 -18.22
C TYR A 65 0.09 -9.82 -18.82
N ILE A 66 0.60 -8.84 -18.06
CA ILE A 66 0.88 -7.49 -18.56
C ILE A 66 2.40 -7.28 -18.47
N SER A 67 3.05 -7.08 -19.62
CA SER A 67 4.45 -6.64 -19.67
C SER A 67 4.55 -5.14 -19.39
N ASN A 68 5.70 -4.70 -18.89
CA ASN A 68 6.00 -3.35 -18.39
C ASN A 68 5.93 -2.19 -19.40
N ASP A 69 5.21 -2.32 -20.51
CA ASP A 69 4.98 -1.22 -21.44
C ASP A 69 3.48 -1.01 -21.69
N SER A 70 2.88 -0.09 -20.91
CA SER A 70 1.56 0.45 -21.20
C SER A 70 1.63 1.49 -22.33
N ARG A 71 2.17 1.09 -23.49
CA ARG A 71 2.10 1.84 -24.76
C ARG A 71 1.96 0.88 -25.94
N LEU A 72 0.73 0.44 -26.19
CA LEU A 72 0.32 0.03 -27.53
C LEU A 72 0.09 1.31 -28.36
N GLY A 73 1.17 1.86 -28.90
CA GLY A 73 1.14 3.04 -29.76
C GLY A 73 2.51 3.33 -30.35
N VAL A 74 2.73 2.89 -31.59
CA VAL A 74 3.90 3.28 -32.39
C VAL A 74 3.80 4.79 -32.65
N LEU A 75 4.80 5.57 -32.21
CA LEU A 75 4.94 6.96 -32.64
C LEU A 75 5.39 6.98 -34.12
N PRO A 76 4.84 7.86 -34.96
CA PRO A 76 5.24 7.93 -36.36
C PRO A 76 6.69 8.42 -36.50
N GLY A 77 7.54 7.67 -37.21
CA GLY A 77 8.83 8.15 -37.70
C GLY A 77 10.09 7.66 -36.98
N GLN A 78 10.04 6.59 -36.19
CA GLN A 78 11.26 5.91 -35.73
C GLN A 78 11.38 4.52 -36.36
N ASP A 79 12.56 4.24 -36.92
CA ASP A 79 12.89 2.94 -37.50
C ASP A 79 12.80 1.84 -36.43
N ALA A 80 12.23 0.69 -36.81
CA ALA A 80 12.01 -0.43 -35.92
C ALA A 80 13.34 -0.94 -35.33
N MET A 81 13.48 -0.80 -34.01
CA MET A 81 14.59 -1.36 -33.25
C MET A 81 14.54 -2.90 -33.34
N SER A 82 15.68 -3.54 -33.60
CA SER A 82 15.72 -5.00 -33.75
C SER A 82 15.42 -5.73 -32.44
N TRP A 83 14.82 -6.92 -32.53
CA TRP A 83 14.50 -7.76 -31.37
C TRP A 83 15.74 -8.09 -30.53
N GLU A 84 16.93 -8.24 -31.15
CA GLU A 84 18.17 -8.47 -30.41
C GLU A 84 18.56 -7.26 -29.55
N SER A 85 18.32 -6.04 -30.04
CA SER A 85 18.58 -4.80 -29.30
C SER A 85 17.60 -4.62 -28.14
N TYR A 86 16.35 -5.07 -28.32
CA TYR A 86 15.32 -5.08 -27.27
C TYR A 86 15.62 -6.14 -26.19
N ALA A 87 15.96 -7.37 -26.60
CA ALA A 87 16.26 -8.47 -25.69
C ALA A 87 17.57 -8.29 -24.89
N ALA A 88 18.56 -7.59 -25.46
CA ALA A 88 19.79 -7.25 -24.74
C ALA A 88 19.56 -6.22 -23.62
N HIS A 89 18.52 -5.39 -23.72
CA HIS A 89 18.21 -4.34 -22.75
C HIS A 89 17.49 -4.86 -21.49
N PHE A 90 16.82 -6.02 -21.57
CA PHE A 90 15.90 -6.51 -20.53
C PHE A 90 16.27 -7.86 -19.90
N LYS A 91 17.53 -8.30 -20.02
CA LYS A 91 18.04 -9.56 -19.46
C LYS A 91 18.14 -9.61 -17.92
N GLN A 92 17.54 -8.68 -17.17
CA GLN A 92 17.78 -8.55 -15.73
C GLN A 92 16.60 -8.61 -14.76
N ASP A 93 15.32 -8.79 -15.14
CA ASP A 93 14.30 -9.33 -14.21
C ASP A 93 12.89 -9.46 -14.85
N PRO A 94 12.32 -10.66 -15.01
CA PRO A 94 10.89 -10.82 -15.27
C PRO A 94 10.12 -10.87 -13.95
N VAL A 95 9.44 -9.78 -13.60
CA VAL A 95 8.49 -9.75 -12.47
C VAL A 95 7.17 -10.36 -12.92
N VAL A 96 6.83 -11.54 -12.38
CA VAL A 96 5.55 -12.23 -12.62
C VAL A 96 4.62 -11.98 -11.43
N GLY A 97 3.62 -11.11 -11.61
CA GLY A 97 2.52 -10.92 -10.66
C GLY A 97 1.27 -11.67 -11.11
N LEU A 98 0.52 -12.26 -10.17
CA LEU A 98 -0.73 -12.96 -10.45
C LEU A 98 -1.90 -11.98 -10.32
N ILE A 99 -2.47 -11.56 -11.45
CA ILE A 99 -3.68 -10.71 -11.48
C ILE A 99 -4.89 -11.65 -11.46
N ARG A 100 -5.66 -11.66 -10.38
CA ARG A 100 -6.94 -12.37 -10.34
C ARG A 100 -8.05 -11.46 -10.87
N ASP A 101 -8.86 -12.05 -11.74
CA ASP A 101 -10.03 -11.55 -12.44
C ASP A 101 -10.69 -10.32 -11.79
N SER A 102 -10.29 -9.15 -12.27
CA SER A 102 -10.93 -7.90 -11.96
C SER A 102 -11.95 -7.67 -13.07
N GLY A 103 -13.25 -7.59 -12.73
CA GLY A 103 -14.34 -7.51 -13.71
C GLY A 103 -14.16 -6.43 -14.80
N PRO A 104 -15.05 -6.35 -15.81
CA PRO A 104 -14.86 -5.65 -17.09
C PRO A 104 -14.61 -4.11 -17.04
N GLN A 105 -14.46 -3.53 -15.86
CA GLN A 105 -14.14 -2.10 -15.61
C GLN A 105 -12.75 -1.88 -14.98
N SER A 106 -11.91 -2.90 -14.91
CA SER A 106 -10.61 -2.84 -14.25
C SER A 106 -9.50 -2.32 -15.17
N VAL A 107 -9.31 -1.00 -15.17
CA VAL A 107 -8.16 -0.39 -15.85
C VAL A 107 -7.01 -0.28 -14.85
N ASN A 108 -6.12 -1.28 -14.86
CA ASN A 108 -4.83 -1.15 -14.19
C ASN A 108 -3.94 -0.26 -15.05
N ARG A 109 -3.57 0.92 -14.52
CA ARG A 109 -2.59 1.80 -15.16
C ARG A 109 -1.32 1.75 -14.32
N ILE A 110 -0.23 1.28 -14.90
CA ILE A 110 1.07 1.19 -14.25
C ILE A 110 2.08 1.96 -15.10
N SER A 111 2.81 2.89 -14.48
CA SER A 111 3.79 3.75 -15.15
C SER A 111 5.03 3.89 -14.28
N SER A 112 6.22 3.78 -14.90
CA SER A 112 7.53 3.95 -14.25
C SER A 112 7.62 3.31 -12.86
N THR A 113 7.38 2.00 -12.78
CA THR A 113 7.26 1.25 -11.53
C THR A 113 8.18 0.03 -11.51
N THR A 114 8.87 -0.19 -10.40
CA THR A 114 9.57 -1.45 -10.08
C THR A 114 8.76 -2.23 -9.05
N MET A 115 8.52 -3.52 -9.29
CA MET A 115 7.75 -4.41 -8.40
C MET A 115 8.57 -5.65 -8.05
N GLY A 116 8.57 -6.07 -6.78
CA GLY A 116 9.21 -7.30 -6.33
C GLY A 116 8.34 -8.56 -6.57
N PRO A 117 8.93 -9.77 -6.53
CA PRO A 117 8.20 -11.03 -6.56
C PRO A 117 7.14 -11.18 -5.44
N GLY A 118 6.15 -12.04 -5.68
CA GLY A 118 5.11 -12.37 -4.68
C GLY A 118 4.00 -11.33 -4.56
N PHE A 119 3.97 -10.35 -5.47
CA PHE A 119 2.96 -9.32 -5.58
C PHE A 119 1.55 -9.91 -5.86
N LYS A 120 0.56 -9.51 -5.08
CA LYS A 120 -0.84 -9.96 -5.20
C LYS A 120 -1.80 -8.79 -5.30
N LEU A 121 -2.61 -8.80 -6.35
CA LEU A 121 -3.69 -7.85 -6.58
C LEU A 121 -5.05 -8.50 -6.43
N ASP A 122 -5.91 -7.83 -5.68
CA ASP A 122 -7.31 -8.18 -5.48
C ASP A 122 -8.13 -6.88 -5.63
N GLY A 123 -8.11 -6.28 -6.83
CA GLY A 123 -8.80 -5.02 -7.17
C GLY A 123 -8.06 -4.13 -8.18
N ASN A 124 -8.63 -2.95 -8.45
CA ASN A 124 -8.08 -2.00 -9.44
C ASN A 124 -6.90 -1.22 -8.89
N LEU A 125 -5.73 -1.37 -9.50
CA LEU A 125 -4.53 -0.64 -9.09
C LEU A 125 -4.19 0.46 -10.09
N ARG A 126 -4.03 1.68 -9.60
CA ARG A 126 -3.47 2.78 -10.38
C ARG A 126 -2.12 3.18 -9.79
N ILE A 127 -1.06 3.10 -10.58
CA ILE A 127 0.27 3.60 -10.24
C ILE A 127 0.66 4.69 -11.24
N ASP A 128 0.72 5.91 -10.73
CA ASP A 128 1.11 7.10 -11.47
C ASP A 128 2.56 7.48 -11.12
N GLY A 129 3.53 6.69 -11.59
CA GLY A 129 4.95 7.01 -11.48
C GLY A 129 5.44 7.90 -12.62
N SER A 130 6.61 8.51 -12.46
CA SER A 130 7.33 9.20 -13.55
C SER A 130 8.78 8.72 -13.61
N PRO A 131 9.51 8.91 -14.73
CA PRO A 131 10.93 8.60 -14.79
C PRO A 131 11.76 9.32 -13.71
N GLU A 132 11.39 10.56 -13.39
CA GLU A 132 12.03 11.39 -12.36
C GLU A 132 11.63 11.00 -10.93
N SER A 133 10.54 10.24 -10.77
CA SER A 133 9.98 9.86 -9.48
C SER A 133 9.27 8.52 -9.61
N PRO A 134 10.03 7.43 -9.84
CA PRO A 134 9.47 6.11 -10.03
C PRO A 134 8.81 5.63 -8.74
N VAL A 135 7.85 4.72 -8.87
CA VAL A 135 7.26 4.01 -7.73
C VAL A 135 8.02 2.70 -7.53
N SER A 136 8.39 2.39 -6.29
CA SER A 136 9.04 1.13 -5.93
C SER A 136 8.12 0.33 -5.01
N ILE A 137 7.87 -0.93 -5.35
CA ILE A 137 7.09 -1.87 -4.54
C ILE A 137 7.95 -3.11 -4.29
N GLY A 138 8.12 -3.45 -3.01
CA GLY A 138 8.91 -4.59 -2.57
C GLY A 138 8.21 -5.94 -2.78
N ASN A 139 8.80 -6.97 -2.18
CA ASN A 139 8.34 -8.35 -2.27
C ASN A 139 7.05 -8.59 -1.48
N HIS A 140 6.23 -9.56 -1.90
CA HIS A 140 5.05 -10.02 -1.15
C HIS A 140 4.04 -8.90 -0.80
N PHE A 141 3.97 -7.86 -1.62
CA PHE A 141 2.97 -6.82 -1.47
C PHE A 141 1.56 -7.36 -1.73
N ILE A 142 0.61 -7.02 -0.86
CA ILE A 142 -0.78 -7.45 -0.97
C ILE A 142 -1.70 -6.23 -0.98
N GLN A 143 -2.43 -6.05 -2.09
CA GLN A 143 -3.51 -5.06 -2.22
C GLN A 143 -4.85 -5.76 -2.33
N ARG A 144 -5.80 -5.40 -1.44
CA ARG A 144 -7.13 -6.04 -1.32
C ARG A 144 -8.30 -5.30 -1.97
N LEU A 145 -8.13 -4.05 -2.39
CA LEU A 145 -9.15 -3.24 -3.07
C LEU A 145 -8.49 -2.09 -3.84
N PRO A 146 -9.25 -1.32 -4.65
CA PRO A 146 -8.64 -0.28 -5.44
C PRO A 146 -7.80 0.72 -4.65
N VAL A 147 -6.55 0.89 -5.09
CA VAL A 147 -5.59 1.83 -4.50
C VAL A 147 -4.97 2.65 -5.64
N SER A 148 -4.76 3.94 -5.41
CA SER A 148 -3.95 4.78 -6.27
C SER A 148 -2.62 5.11 -5.59
N ILE A 149 -1.50 4.78 -6.21
CA ILE A 149 -0.15 5.03 -5.73
C ILE A 149 0.46 6.15 -6.58
N SER A 150 0.84 7.25 -5.94
CA SER A 150 1.41 8.41 -6.64
C SER A 150 2.94 8.31 -6.75
N ALA A 151 3.50 9.09 -7.69
CA ALA A 151 4.93 9.17 -7.98
C ALA A 151 5.82 9.34 -6.73
N GLY A 152 7.01 8.76 -6.78
CA GLY A 152 8.01 8.81 -5.71
C GLY A 152 7.71 7.93 -4.49
N SER A 153 6.58 7.23 -4.47
CA SER A 153 6.23 6.33 -3.36
C SER A 153 7.12 5.10 -3.32
N LYS A 154 7.53 4.72 -2.10
CA LYS A 154 8.34 3.52 -1.83
C LYS A 154 7.60 2.63 -0.87
N LEU A 155 7.20 1.46 -1.33
CA LEU A 155 6.54 0.42 -0.53
C LEU A 155 7.51 -0.75 -0.37
N GLY A 156 7.83 -1.11 0.86
CA GLY A 156 8.75 -2.19 1.18
C GLY A 156 8.13 -3.59 1.08
N ASP A 157 8.89 -4.58 1.53
CA ASP A 157 8.47 -5.97 1.52
C ASP A 157 7.36 -6.27 2.53
N ASN A 158 6.47 -7.20 2.22
CA ASN A 158 5.37 -7.65 3.09
C ASN A 158 4.40 -6.53 3.51
N VAL A 159 4.30 -5.48 2.71
CA VAL A 159 3.30 -4.42 2.94
C VAL A 159 1.90 -4.95 2.62
N VAL A 160 1.00 -4.78 3.59
CA VAL A 160 -0.41 -5.16 3.45
C VAL A 160 -1.27 -3.90 3.48
N LEU A 161 -1.95 -3.64 2.36
CA LEU A 161 -2.94 -2.57 2.27
C LEU A 161 -4.34 -3.15 2.49
N GLY A 162 -5.00 -2.70 3.56
CA GLY A 162 -6.40 -2.99 3.83
C GLY A 162 -7.34 -2.46 2.75
N SER A 163 -8.61 -2.82 2.87
CA SER A 163 -9.65 -2.33 1.96
C SER A 163 -9.86 -0.82 2.11
N ARG A 164 -10.07 -0.09 1.01
CA ARG A 164 -10.29 1.37 1.02
C ARG A 164 -9.16 2.17 1.66
N VAL A 165 -7.92 1.74 1.50
CA VAL A 165 -6.80 2.67 1.66
C VAL A 165 -6.94 3.69 0.54
N ASP A 166 -7.14 4.96 0.89
CA ASP A 166 -7.30 6.05 -0.08
C ASP A 166 -6.06 6.18 -1.00
N ARG A 167 -6.11 7.15 -1.94
CA ARG A 167 -4.94 7.51 -2.74
C ARG A 167 -3.73 7.78 -1.85
N LEU A 168 -2.67 6.99 -2.03
CA LEU A 168 -1.36 7.30 -1.50
C LEU A 168 -0.87 8.56 -2.20
N ALA A 169 -0.74 9.63 -1.42
CA ALA A 169 -0.15 10.89 -1.88
C ALA A 169 1.31 10.68 -2.38
N PRO A 170 1.89 11.66 -3.10
CA PRO A 170 3.28 11.57 -3.53
C PRO A 170 4.26 11.40 -2.35
N GLU A 171 5.41 10.79 -2.62
CA GLU A 171 6.53 10.70 -1.66
C GLU A 171 6.20 9.96 -0.35
N ILE A 172 5.24 9.04 -0.37
CA ILE A 172 4.97 8.18 0.78
C ILE A 172 6.03 7.07 0.87
N THR A 173 6.62 6.92 2.04
CA THR A 173 7.55 5.82 2.34
C THR A 173 6.92 4.87 3.34
N ILE A 174 6.61 3.66 2.89
CA ILE A 174 6.14 2.56 3.72
C ILE A 174 7.24 1.52 3.75
N HIS A 175 7.91 1.35 4.88
CA HIS A 175 8.95 0.33 5.04
C HIS A 175 8.39 -1.09 5.08
N PRO A 176 9.27 -2.10 5.02
CA PRO A 176 8.85 -3.48 5.15
C PRO A 176 8.03 -3.75 6.40
N SER A 177 7.13 -4.73 6.32
CA SER A 177 6.31 -5.23 7.43
C SER A 177 5.34 -4.20 8.04
N VAL A 178 5.04 -3.11 7.32
CA VAL A 178 3.96 -2.19 7.70
C VAL A 178 2.61 -2.78 7.27
N SER A 179 1.64 -2.73 8.17
CA SER A 179 0.26 -3.15 7.93
C SER A 179 -0.68 -1.96 8.06
N LEU A 180 -1.49 -1.70 7.03
CA LEU A 180 -2.52 -0.67 7.04
C LEU A 180 -3.91 -1.30 7.12
N GLY A 181 -4.66 -0.96 8.16
CA GLY A 181 -6.04 -1.40 8.35
C GLY A 181 -6.99 -0.79 7.33
N ASN A 182 -8.17 -1.40 7.20
CA ASN A 182 -9.19 -0.96 6.26
C ASN A 182 -9.61 0.50 6.50
N GLY A 183 -9.79 1.28 5.44
CA GLY A 183 -10.20 2.69 5.53
C GLY A 183 -9.10 3.62 6.04
N THR A 184 -7.85 3.18 6.14
CA THR A 184 -6.72 4.04 6.52
C THR A 184 -6.49 5.10 5.44
N ARG A 185 -6.29 6.34 5.84
CA ARG A 185 -6.13 7.49 4.95
C ARG A 185 -4.78 8.14 5.20
N LEU A 186 -3.91 8.13 4.20
CA LEU A 186 -2.63 8.83 4.23
C LEU A 186 -2.80 10.15 3.44
N LEU A 187 -2.97 11.25 4.16
CA LEU A 187 -3.36 12.54 3.63
C LEU A 187 -2.13 13.46 3.51
N GLY A 188 -1.72 13.77 2.28
CA GLY A 188 -0.57 14.64 2.01
C GLY A 188 0.74 13.86 1.86
N GLY A 189 1.78 14.54 1.36
CA GLY A 189 3.06 13.92 1.02
C GLY A 189 3.97 13.67 2.23
N ASN A 190 5.14 13.10 1.97
CA ASN A 190 6.22 12.95 2.94
C ASN A 190 5.88 12.15 4.22
N ILE A 191 4.87 11.28 4.16
CA ILE A 191 4.52 10.37 5.25
C ILE A 191 5.53 9.21 5.28
N LYS A 192 6.06 8.90 6.46
CA LYS A 192 6.99 7.78 6.66
C LYS A 192 6.45 6.82 7.71
N LEU A 193 6.30 5.56 7.32
CA LEU A 193 5.86 4.48 8.19
C LEU A 193 6.95 3.42 8.26
N PHE A 194 7.38 3.08 9.47
CA PHE A 194 8.44 2.11 9.73
C PHE A 194 8.01 1.13 10.80
N GLU A 195 7.95 -0.17 10.47
CA GLU A 195 7.55 -1.24 11.41
C GLU A 195 6.27 -0.89 12.18
N ALA A 196 5.31 -0.27 11.49
CA ALA A 196 4.09 0.25 12.07
C ALA A 196 2.90 -0.66 11.79
N THR A 197 2.04 -0.83 12.81
CA THR A 197 0.72 -1.46 12.65
C THR A 197 -0.33 -0.38 12.75
N VAL A 198 -1.02 -0.09 11.65
CA VAL A 198 -2.02 0.97 11.58
C VAL A 198 -3.41 0.36 11.58
N GLY A 199 -4.22 0.68 12.60
CA GLY A 199 -5.57 0.18 12.74
C GLY A 199 -6.54 0.69 11.66
N PRO A 200 -7.75 0.10 11.55
CA PRO A 200 -8.74 0.55 10.57
C PRO A 200 -9.17 2.00 10.77
N GLY A 201 -9.41 2.73 9.69
CA GLY A 201 -9.93 4.09 9.70
C GLY A 201 -8.96 5.14 10.26
N VAL A 202 -7.68 4.79 10.47
CA VAL A 202 -6.69 5.76 10.94
C VAL A 202 -6.41 6.80 9.88
N ILE A 203 -6.25 8.06 10.30
CA ILE A 203 -5.87 9.17 9.42
C ILE A 203 -4.46 9.61 9.79
N ILE A 204 -3.56 9.66 8.82
CA ILE A 204 -2.19 10.15 9.00
C ILE A 204 -1.99 11.32 8.05
N LYS A 205 -1.64 12.48 8.58
CA LYS A 205 -1.50 13.73 7.81
C LYS A 205 -0.08 13.97 7.31
N GLU A 206 0.08 15.01 6.50
CA GLU A 206 1.29 15.35 5.77
C GLU A 206 2.54 15.42 6.64
N GLY A 207 3.64 14.83 6.17
CA GLY A 207 4.93 14.87 6.86
C GLY A 207 4.99 14.08 8.17
N ALA A 208 3.90 13.40 8.57
CA ALA A 208 3.88 12.60 9.78
C ALA A 208 4.80 11.38 9.67
N GLN A 209 5.38 11.01 10.80
CA GLN A 209 6.41 10.00 10.91
C GLN A 209 6.04 9.00 12.01
N VAL A 210 5.87 7.73 11.65
CA VAL A 210 5.44 6.68 12.57
C VAL A 210 6.44 5.53 12.54
N TYR A 211 7.11 5.30 13.67
CA TYR A 211 8.20 4.32 13.82
C TYR A 211 7.87 3.31 14.93
N MET A 212 7.98 2.01 14.65
CA MET A 212 7.84 0.93 15.63
C MET A 212 6.60 1.10 16.54
N SER A 213 5.46 1.47 15.95
CA SER A 213 4.29 1.94 16.68
C SER A 213 3.00 1.25 16.24
N ALA A 214 2.04 1.14 17.15
CA ALA A 214 0.73 0.57 16.90
C ALA A 214 -0.36 1.64 17.06
N LEU A 215 -1.05 1.97 15.97
CA LEU A 215 -2.11 2.98 15.97
C LEU A 215 -3.48 2.32 16.09
N GLY A 216 -4.23 2.69 17.12
CA GLY A 216 -5.59 2.18 17.35
C GLY A 216 -6.58 2.64 16.28
N LYS A 217 -7.66 1.87 16.08
CA LYS A 217 -8.74 2.16 15.12
C LYS A 217 -9.20 3.61 15.20
N GLY A 218 -9.32 4.28 14.06
CA GLY A 218 -9.89 5.62 13.95
C GLY A 218 -9.04 6.73 14.59
N SER A 219 -7.79 6.43 15.00
CA SER A 219 -6.88 7.45 15.51
C SER A 219 -6.51 8.47 14.42
N GLN A 220 -6.14 9.66 14.84
CA GLN A 220 -5.69 10.72 13.94
C GLN A 220 -4.28 11.17 14.31
N ILE A 221 -3.40 11.21 13.32
CA ILE A 221 -2.00 11.61 13.45
C ILE A 221 -1.79 12.90 12.68
N GLY A 222 -1.46 13.96 13.42
CA GLY A 222 -1.32 15.33 12.92
C GLY A 222 -0.14 15.52 12.00
N GLU A 223 -0.14 16.64 11.28
CA GLU A 223 0.93 16.98 10.33
C GLU A 223 2.28 17.07 11.04
N ARG A 224 3.35 16.58 10.39
CA ARG A 224 4.74 16.64 10.91
C ARG A 224 4.92 16.04 12.31
N SER A 225 3.93 15.32 12.83
CA SER A 225 4.03 14.66 14.12
C SER A 225 4.99 13.49 14.05
N TYR A 226 5.61 13.18 15.18
CA TYR A 226 6.60 12.11 15.30
C TYR A 226 6.16 11.12 16.38
N VAL A 227 5.77 9.92 15.96
CA VAL A 227 5.28 8.84 16.83
C VAL A 227 6.27 7.68 16.76
N SER A 228 6.94 7.36 17.86
CA SER A 228 8.01 6.35 17.87
C SER A 228 7.94 5.45 19.09
N GLY A 229 7.96 4.12 18.88
CA GLY A 229 7.88 3.14 19.98
C GLY A 229 6.60 3.26 20.81
N ALA A 230 5.52 3.78 20.23
CA ALA A 230 4.31 4.15 20.95
C ALA A 230 3.11 3.28 20.54
N SER A 231 2.10 3.21 21.40
CA SER A 231 0.81 2.63 21.07
C SER A 231 -0.31 3.63 21.33
N THR A 232 -1.31 3.66 20.45
CA THR A 232 -2.52 4.47 20.65
C THR A 232 -3.75 3.58 20.77
N GLY A 233 -4.64 3.94 21.69
CA GLY A 233 -5.98 3.40 21.77
C GLY A 233 -6.84 3.88 20.60
N SER A 234 -8.03 3.31 20.46
CA SER A 234 -8.98 3.72 19.42
C SER A 234 -9.36 5.20 19.57
N TYR A 235 -9.46 5.88 18.43
CA TYR A 235 -9.87 7.29 18.34
C TYR A 235 -8.98 8.27 19.11
N ALA A 236 -7.73 7.91 19.39
CA ALA A 236 -6.77 8.86 19.93
C ALA A 236 -6.43 9.96 18.91
N HIS A 237 -6.17 11.17 19.39
CA HIS A 237 -5.81 12.31 18.54
C HIS A 237 -4.40 12.80 18.90
N ILE A 238 -3.50 12.82 17.91
CA ILE A 238 -2.17 13.39 18.03
C ILE A 238 -2.14 14.65 17.16
N GLY A 239 -1.87 15.80 17.77
CA GLY A 239 -1.84 17.11 17.12
C GLY A 239 -0.65 17.26 16.15
N ALA A 240 -0.69 18.33 15.36
CA ALA A 240 0.43 18.66 14.49
C ALA A 240 1.70 18.95 15.30
N ASP A 241 2.88 18.64 14.72
CA ASP A 241 4.20 18.84 15.34
C ASP A 241 4.39 18.17 16.73
N ALA A 242 3.44 17.34 17.17
CA ALA A 242 3.48 16.65 18.44
C ALA A 242 4.46 15.47 18.38
N GLN A 243 5.08 15.15 19.52
CA GLN A 243 6.04 14.05 19.65
C GLN A 243 5.54 13.04 20.68
N VAL A 244 5.34 11.80 20.25
CA VAL A 244 4.90 10.70 21.10
C VAL A 244 5.95 9.61 21.07
N LEU A 245 6.70 9.48 22.15
CA LEU A 245 7.91 8.65 22.23
C LEU A 245 7.74 7.60 23.31
N ALA A 246 7.93 6.31 22.99
CA ALA A 246 7.92 5.22 23.96
C ALA A 246 6.72 5.26 24.93
N SER A 247 5.54 5.62 24.43
CA SER A 247 4.38 5.97 25.27
C SER A 247 3.14 5.15 24.90
N GLN A 248 2.28 4.93 25.89
CA GLN A 248 0.97 4.31 25.72
C GLN A 248 -0.09 5.40 25.82
N VAL A 249 -0.85 5.61 24.75
CA VAL A 249 -1.90 6.63 24.67
C VAL A 249 -3.25 5.93 24.72
N GLY A 250 -4.09 6.27 25.68
CA GLY A 250 -5.40 5.66 25.87
C GLY A 250 -6.38 5.92 24.73
N LYS A 251 -7.54 5.28 24.79
CA LYS A 251 -8.65 5.50 23.84
C LYS A 251 -9.16 6.93 23.99
N GLN A 252 -9.44 7.57 22.87
CA GLN A 252 -9.94 8.96 22.84
C GLN A 252 -9.05 9.96 23.58
N ALA A 253 -7.80 9.60 23.88
CA ALA A 253 -6.86 10.53 24.48
C ALA A 253 -6.38 11.53 23.42
N GLU A 254 -6.11 12.75 23.85
CA GLU A 254 -5.75 13.86 22.99
C GLU A 254 -4.37 14.38 23.39
N ILE A 255 -3.49 14.52 22.40
CA ILE A 255 -2.18 15.16 22.54
C ILE A 255 -2.21 16.38 21.63
N GLY A 256 -2.15 17.57 22.23
CA GLY A 256 -2.24 18.84 21.53
C GLY A 256 -1.06 19.11 20.60
N GLU A 257 -1.20 20.14 19.78
CA GLU A 257 -0.16 20.59 18.85
C GLU A 257 1.15 20.91 19.56
N GLY A 258 2.28 20.44 19.00
CA GLY A 258 3.62 20.65 19.55
C GLY A 258 3.86 20.03 20.93
N ALA A 259 2.90 19.27 21.48
CA ALA A 259 3.07 18.63 22.78
C ALA A 259 4.01 17.43 22.69
N ILE A 260 4.66 17.11 23.81
CA ILE A 260 5.61 16.00 23.92
C ILE A 260 5.08 15.04 24.98
N ALA A 261 4.84 13.79 24.61
CA ALA A 261 4.58 12.68 25.52
C ALA A 261 5.69 11.65 25.36
N SER A 262 6.53 11.49 26.38
CA SER A 262 7.68 10.56 26.33
C SER A 262 7.68 9.61 27.51
N ASN A 263 7.95 8.32 27.28
CA ASN A 263 8.05 7.31 28.33
C ASN A 263 6.85 7.35 29.31
N SER A 264 5.64 7.61 28.80
CA SER A 264 4.47 7.89 29.61
C SER A 264 3.30 6.99 29.27
N THR A 265 2.40 6.80 30.23
CA THR A 265 1.10 6.15 30.03
C THR A 265 0.02 7.20 30.22
N LEU A 266 -0.75 7.47 29.17
CA LEU A 266 -1.91 8.36 29.21
C LEU A 266 -3.17 7.50 29.24
N GLY A 267 -4.00 7.67 30.27
CA GLY A 267 -5.28 6.97 30.37
C GLY A 267 -6.27 7.35 29.26
N ASP A 268 -7.36 6.61 29.18
CA ASP A 268 -8.45 6.90 28.25
C ASP A 268 -8.98 8.33 28.46
N ARG A 269 -9.22 9.08 27.37
CA ARG A 269 -9.67 10.49 27.40
C ARG A 269 -8.74 11.45 28.16
N ALA A 270 -7.49 11.07 28.42
CA ALA A 270 -6.51 12.02 28.93
C ALA A 270 -6.24 13.10 27.86
N GLU A 271 -6.12 14.35 28.28
CA GLU A 271 -5.90 15.50 27.40
C GLU A 271 -4.58 16.18 27.77
N ILE A 272 -3.65 16.24 26.82
CA ILE A 272 -2.39 16.97 26.94
C ILE A 272 -2.52 18.23 26.09
N GLY A 273 -2.56 19.40 26.74
CA GLY A 273 -2.68 20.67 26.04
C GLY A 273 -1.49 20.96 25.11
N ALA A 274 -1.71 21.84 24.14
CA ALA A 274 -0.69 22.22 23.16
C ALA A 274 0.62 22.68 23.83
N GLY A 275 1.76 22.26 23.27
CA GLY A 275 3.10 22.58 23.78
C GLY A 275 3.42 22.02 25.18
N ALA A 276 2.53 21.25 25.81
CA ALA A 276 2.81 20.63 27.10
C ALA A 276 3.82 19.49 26.94
N LYS A 277 4.55 19.18 28.01
CA LYS A 277 5.56 18.12 28.06
C LYS A 277 5.23 17.18 29.20
N VAL A 278 4.94 15.93 28.88
CA VAL A 278 4.66 14.86 29.84
C VAL A 278 5.72 13.78 29.65
N THR A 279 6.54 13.56 30.67
CA THR A 279 7.66 12.63 30.58
C THR A 279 7.73 11.71 31.79
N TYR A 280 7.90 10.40 31.59
CA TYR A 280 8.02 9.44 32.68
C TYR A 280 6.82 9.43 33.64
N SER A 281 5.61 9.64 33.12
CA SER A 281 4.41 9.82 33.95
C SER A 281 3.30 8.83 33.62
N LYS A 282 2.48 8.51 34.62
CA LYS A 282 1.25 7.70 34.48
C LYS A 282 0.05 8.58 34.78
N LEU A 283 -0.63 9.03 33.74
CA LEU A 283 -1.85 9.81 33.85
C LEU A 283 -3.04 8.85 33.85
N GLY A 284 -3.94 9.03 34.81
CA GLY A 284 -5.21 8.31 34.83
C GLY A 284 -6.13 8.73 33.68
N PRO A 285 -7.27 8.04 33.52
CA PRO A 285 -8.32 8.48 32.60
C PRO A 285 -8.79 9.90 32.93
N ASP A 286 -9.23 10.64 31.91
CA ASP A 286 -9.81 11.99 32.03
C ASP A 286 -8.88 13.05 32.67
N VAL A 287 -7.59 12.75 32.83
CA VAL A 287 -6.60 13.71 33.32
C VAL A 287 -6.36 14.77 32.25
N ARG A 288 -6.37 16.04 32.67
CA ARG A 288 -6.11 17.18 31.79
C ARG A 288 -4.84 17.90 32.21
N ILE A 289 -3.90 18.02 31.28
CA ILE A 289 -2.69 18.82 31.43
C ILE A 289 -2.89 20.09 30.62
N ALA A 290 -2.85 21.25 31.28
CA ALA A 290 -3.02 22.52 30.60
C ALA A 290 -1.90 22.77 29.56
N PRO A 291 -2.15 23.57 28.51
CA PRO A 291 -1.14 23.94 27.51
C PRO A 291 0.15 24.48 28.13
N GLY A 292 1.30 24.15 27.51
CA GLY A 292 2.63 24.60 27.92
C GLY A 292 3.13 24.07 29.28
N ARG A 293 2.36 23.21 29.97
CA ARG A 293 2.77 22.64 31.26
C ARG A 293 3.82 21.55 31.08
N VAL A 294 4.68 21.44 32.09
CA VAL A 294 5.67 20.36 32.19
C VAL A 294 5.28 19.46 33.36
N VAL A 295 5.15 18.17 33.08
CA VAL A 295 4.85 17.13 34.06
C VAL A 295 5.91 16.04 33.89
N SER A 296 6.59 15.70 34.99
CA SER A 296 7.63 14.67 34.97
C SER A 296 7.66 13.87 36.26
N GLY A 297 7.89 12.56 36.15
CA GLY A 297 8.19 11.68 37.28
C GLY A 297 7.11 10.63 37.60
N GLU A 298 7.50 9.65 38.42
CA GLU A 298 6.71 8.47 38.81
C GLU A 298 5.60 8.78 39.84
N HIS A 299 4.77 9.80 39.66
CA HIS A 299 3.66 10.01 40.59
C HIS A 299 2.32 10.29 39.92
N HIS A 300 1.38 9.41 40.30
CA HIS A 300 -0.04 9.45 40.09
C HIS A 300 -0.63 10.65 40.84
N GLN A 301 -1.43 11.48 40.17
CA GLN A 301 -2.80 11.87 40.56
C GLN A 301 -3.21 13.14 39.82
N VAL A 302 -4.51 13.18 39.54
CA VAL A 302 -5.25 14.11 38.70
C VAL A 302 -4.97 15.57 39.06
N PHE A 303 -4.31 16.32 38.17
CA PHE A 303 -4.42 17.78 38.21
C PHE A 303 -5.76 18.18 37.61
N HIS A 304 -6.79 18.28 38.44
CA HIS A 304 -7.93 19.15 38.14
C HIS A 304 -7.51 20.57 38.53
N ALA A 305 -6.95 21.34 37.60
CA ALA A 305 -7.08 22.78 37.70
C ALA A 305 -8.54 23.13 37.35
N PRO A 306 -9.24 23.96 38.15
CA PRO A 306 -10.61 24.34 37.85
C PRO A 306 -10.64 25.08 36.51
N ALA A 307 -11.61 24.73 35.67
CA ALA A 307 -11.98 25.51 34.50
C ALA A 307 -12.23 26.96 34.94
N THR A 308 -11.26 27.83 34.72
CA THR A 308 -11.43 29.28 34.93
C THR A 308 -11.89 29.99 33.67
N ASP A 309 -12.09 29.27 32.55
CA ASP A 309 -13.06 29.66 31.52
C ASP A 309 -13.37 28.48 30.57
N PRO A 310 -14.57 27.89 30.56
CA PRO A 310 -14.97 26.93 29.52
C PRO A 310 -14.91 27.50 28.10
N ARG A 311 -14.80 28.83 27.93
CA ARG A 311 -14.61 29.47 26.62
C ARG A 311 -13.20 29.35 26.03
N GLN A 312 -12.18 29.01 26.82
CA GLN A 312 -10.84 28.75 26.26
C GLN A 312 -10.79 27.46 25.43
N PHE A 313 -11.68 26.51 25.70
CA PHE A 313 -11.85 25.28 24.90
C PHE A 313 -12.97 25.41 23.85
N ALA A 314 -13.84 26.42 23.93
CA ALA A 314 -14.89 26.65 22.93
C ALA A 314 -14.34 27.03 21.54
N ASN A 315 -13.07 27.44 21.46
CA ASN A 315 -12.36 27.65 20.18
C ASN A 315 -11.72 26.37 19.62
N TRP A 316 -11.74 25.25 20.35
CA TRP A 316 -11.64 23.94 19.73
C TRP A 316 -13.01 23.54 19.22
N SER A 317 -13.36 24.14 18.09
CA SER A 317 -14.36 23.54 17.22
C SER A 317 -13.83 22.16 16.85
N LEU A 318 -14.48 21.10 17.34
CA LEU A 318 -14.46 19.83 16.61
C LEU A 318 -14.70 20.19 15.14
N PRO A 319 -13.86 19.76 14.18
CA PRO A 319 -14.24 19.90 12.79
C PRO A 319 -15.64 19.29 12.67
N PRO A 320 -16.58 19.99 12.01
CA PRO A 320 -17.94 19.50 11.88
C PRO A 320 -17.88 18.05 11.42
N ALA A 321 -18.66 17.19 12.09
CA ALA A 321 -18.75 15.79 11.72
C ALA A 321 -18.89 15.72 10.20
N PRO A 322 -18.01 15.01 9.48
CA PRO A 322 -18.12 14.91 8.05
C PRO A 322 -19.52 14.41 7.72
N HIS A 323 -20.29 15.23 7.00
CA HIS A 323 -21.52 14.77 6.37
C HIS A 323 -21.12 13.85 5.22
N TRP A 324 -20.91 12.56 5.53
CA TRP A 324 -20.81 11.46 4.56
C TRP A 324 -21.36 10.19 5.17
#